data_AF-A0A7V2UDQ3-F1
#
_entry.id   AF-A0A7V2UDQ3-F1
#
_cell.length_a   1.000
_cell.length_b   1.000
_cell.length_c   1.000
_cell.angle_alpha   90.00
_cell.angle_beta   90.00
_cell.angle_gamma   90.00
#
_symmetry.space_group_name_H-M   'P 1'
#
loop_
_entity.id
_entity.type
_entity.pdbx_description
1 polymer ?
#
loop_
_entity_poly.entity_id
_entity_poly.type
_entity_poly.pdbx_seq_one_letter_code
_entity_poly.pdbx_strand_id
1 'polypeptide(L)'
;MKPLTLLATLLILVASAGVSARGASESALEGHAGLVPQGSIDEAVFRRWRALGIQPAKPCSDEVFLRRAYLDVIGTLPTPKEVRDFLGDKALSKRRALIERLFAREEFADYWAMKWGDLLRVKAEFPINLWPNAAQAYHRWIRTSIKDNLPYDRFARELLTASGSNFRVGPVNFWRAVQSREPQALARAVALTFMGERADKWPKARLDAFALLFSQVGYKKTLEWKEEIVFFDTVKAAKDAAAGALKAAAFPDGTPAQLSPDRDPREAFADWLLAPKNPWFARNIVNRVWSWLLGRGIIHEPDDIRPDNPPTNPELLAILEKELVEARYDLKHIMRLILNSATYQLSSIPGSRHPEAEANFAHYPIRRLDAEVLIDALNQITGTTEEYSSPIPEPFTFIPEDRRSIALPDGSITSAFLEMFGRPPRDTGLETERSNDPSPAQRLHLLNSSHVHYKIERSPVLQPLFAASGAGLRGSATELYLRILSRFPTEAELAIVEAYGRSEETKGPKAMADLAWALINSTEFLCRH
;
A
#
# COMPACT_ATOMS: atom_id res chain seq x y z
N MET A 1 34.21 -7.02 24.97
CA MET A 1 35.10 -6.70 23.82
C MET A 1 35.75 -7.99 23.33
N LYS A 2 35.67 -8.25 22.02
CA LYS A 2 35.75 -9.56 21.30
C LYS A 2 34.40 -10.30 21.36
N PRO A 3 33.56 -10.24 20.29
CA PRO A 3 33.89 -10.75 18.96
C PRO A 3 33.44 -9.79 17.82
N LEU A 4 34.38 -9.28 17.03
CA LEU A 4 34.05 -8.54 15.79
C LEU A 4 34.82 -9.05 14.56
N THR A 5 35.72 -10.02 14.74
CA THR A 5 36.70 -10.38 13.72
C THR A 5 36.30 -11.58 12.86
N LEU A 6 35.27 -12.36 13.23
CA LEU A 6 34.89 -13.56 12.46
C LEU A 6 33.73 -13.35 11.48
N LEU A 7 32.84 -12.36 11.67
CA LEU A 7 31.76 -12.07 10.72
C LEU A 7 32.29 -11.54 9.37
N ALA A 8 33.45 -10.89 9.35
CA ALA A 8 34.05 -10.35 8.13
C ALA A 8 34.56 -11.43 7.17
N THR A 9 34.91 -12.62 7.68
CA THR A 9 35.46 -13.71 6.86
C THR A 9 34.38 -14.48 6.09
N LEU A 10 33.13 -14.51 6.59
CA LEU A 10 32.02 -15.19 5.91
C LEU A 10 31.50 -14.39 4.69
N LEU A 11 31.71 -13.07 4.67
CA LEU A 11 31.36 -12.20 3.55
C LEU A 11 32.28 -12.38 2.32
N ILE A 12 33.45 -13.01 2.48
CA ILE A 12 34.45 -13.15 1.40
C ILE A 12 34.36 -14.51 0.69
N LEU A 13 33.80 -15.56 1.31
CA LEU A 13 33.70 -16.89 0.70
C LEU A 13 32.44 -17.16 -0.12
N VAL A 14 31.48 -16.23 -0.16
CA VAL A 14 30.31 -16.31 -1.07
C VAL A 14 30.65 -15.86 -2.51
N ALA A 15 31.84 -15.31 -2.74
CA ALA A 15 32.20 -14.74 -4.04
C ALA A 15 32.60 -15.77 -5.12
N SER A 16 33.02 -17.00 -4.75
CA SER A 16 33.55 -17.98 -5.72
C SER A 16 32.60 -19.13 -6.09
N ALA A 17 31.44 -19.24 -5.44
CA ALA A 17 30.34 -20.15 -5.83
C ALA A 17 29.22 -19.43 -6.64
N GLY A 18 29.41 -18.13 -6.92
CA GLY A 18 28.35 -17.21 -7.35
C GLY A 18 27.76 -17.40 -8.74
N VAL A 19 28.32 -18.26 -9.60
CA VAL A 19 27.80 -18.47 -10.97
C VAL A 19 26.79 -19.61 -11.03
N SER A 20 27.05 -20.75 -10.34
CA SER A 20 26.11 -21.88 -10.30
C SER A 20 24.93 -21.62 -9.36
N ALA A 21 25.14 -20.89 -8.26
CA ALA A 21 24.08 -20.55 -7.32
C ALA A 21 23.13 -19.47 -7.88
N ARG A 22 23.64 -18.54 -8.70
CA ARG A 22 22.80 -17.55 -9.40
C ARG A 22 21.81 -18.22 -10.36
N GLY A 23 22.27 -19.16 -11.19
CA GLY A 23 21.38 -19.85 -12.14
C GLY A 23 20.28 -20.69 -11.47
N ALA A 24 20.57 -21.32 -10.33
CA ALA A 24 19.57 -22.08 -9.58
C ALA A 24 18.56 -21.18 -8.85
N SER A 25 19.01 -20.07 -8.27
CA SER A 25 18.17 -19.06 -7.59
C SER A 25 17.27 -18.30 -8.57
N GLU A 26 17.78 -17.93 -9.76
CA GLU A 26 16.98 -17.30 -10.80
C GLU A 26 15.87 -18.23 -11.33
N SER A 27 16.12 -19.55 -11.38
CA SER A 27 15.09 -20.53 -11.77
C SER A 27 13.96 -20.69 -10.74
N ALA A 28 14.20 -20.36 -9.47
CA ALA A 28 13.19 -20.46 -8.42
C ALA A 28 12.17 -19.29 -8.44
N LEU A 29 12.55 -18.15 -9.04
CA LEU A 29 11.72 -16.96 -9.13
C LEU A 29 10.89 -16.89 -10.42
N GLU A 30 11.34 -17.56 -11.48
CA GLU A 30 10.67 -17.58 -12.77
C GLU A 30 9.84 -18.86 -12.98
N GLY A 31 8.68 -18.71 -13.58
CA GLY A 31 7.87 -19.81 -14.09
C GLY A 31 8.36 -20.29 -15.46
N HIS A 32 7.92 -21.49 -15.85
CA HIS A 32 8.29 -22.13 -17.10
C HIS A 32 7.24 -21.93 -18.22
N ALA A 33 6.14 -21.26 -17.91
CA ALA A 33 5.05 -21.01 -18.84
C ALA A 33 5.41 -19.93 -19.86
N GLY A 34 4.91 -20.07 -21.09
CA GLY A 34 4.99 -19.02 -22.10
C GLY A 34 4.17 -17.79 -21.68
N LEU A 35 4.64 -16.60 -22.05
CA LEU A 35 3.94 -15.35 -21.75
C LEU A 35 2.84 -15.10 -22.79
N VAL A 36 1.58 -15.19 -22.36
CA VAL A 36 0.39 -14.99 -23.21
C VAL A 36 -0.55 -13.96 -22.56
N PRO A 37 -1.09 -12.99 -23.32
CA PRO A 37 -2.07 -12.04 -22.80
C PRO A 37 -3.28 -12.74 -22.18
N GLN A 38 -3.72 -12.30 -20.99
CA GLN A 38 -4.90 -12.85 -20.29
C GLN A 38 -6.15 -11.97 -20.44
N GLY A 39 -6.05 -10.85 -21.15
CA GLY A 39 -7.16 -9.93 -21.41
C GLY A 39 -6.70 -8.61 -22.03
N SER A 40 -7.62 -7.66 -22.13
CA SER A 40 -7.44 -6.34 -22.76
C SER A 40 -6.28 -5.53 -22.16
N ILE A 41 -6.08 -5.61 -20.84
CA ILE A 41 -4.93 -5.00 -20.14
C ILE A 41 -3.61 -5.49 -20.73
N ASP A 42 -3.42 -6.80 -20.81
CA ASP A 42 -2.18 -7.38 -21.33
C ASP A 42 -2.03 -7.11 -22.83
N GLU A 43 -3.11 -7.11 -23.60
CA GLU A 43 -3.07 -6.78 -25.02
C GLU A 43 -2.55 -5.35 -25.27
N ALA A 44 -2.98 -4.38 -24.47
CA ALA A 44 -2.49 -3.00 -24.54
C ALA A 44 -1.02 -2.89 -24.11
N VAL A 45 -0.64 -3.56 -23.03
CA VAL A 45 0.75 -3.59 -22.54
C VAL A 45 1.69 -4.26 -23.54
N PHE A 46 1.31 -5.42 -24.09
CA PHE A 46 2.17 -6.19 -24.99
C PHE A 46 2.30 -5.50 -26.35
N ARG A 47 1.26 -4.81 -26.84
CA ARG A 47 1.36 -3.94 -28.02
C ARG A 47 2.38 -2.83 -27.79
N ARG A 48 2.36 -2.20 -26.62
CA ARG A 48 3.34 -1.17 -26.24
C ARG A 48 4.77 -1.71 -26.23
N TRP A 49 5.01 -2.88 -25.65
CA TRP A 49 6.33 -3.51 -25.67
C TRP A 49 6.82 -3.80 -27.09
N ARG A 50 5.96 -4.36 -27.95
CA ARG A 50 6.31 -4.63 -29.35
C ARG A 50 6.67 -3.36 -30.12
N ALA A 51 5.92 -2.28 -29.92
CA ALA A 51 6.18 -1.00 -30.56
C ALA A 51 7.53 -0.38 -30.12
N LEU A 52 7.96 -0.65 -28.89
CA LEU A 52 9.21 -0.14 -28.32
C LEU A 52 10.38 -1.14 -28.41
N GLY A 53 10.17 -2.35 -28.93
CA GLY A 53 11.19 -3.40 -28.97
C GLY A 53 11.60 -3.92 -27.59
N ILE A 54 10.76 -3.77 -26.57
CA ILE A 54 11.05 -4.19 -25.20
C ILE A 54 10.85 -5.71 -25.07
N GLN A 55 11.85 -6.41 -24.53
CA GLN A 55 11.72 -7.80 -24.12
C GLN A 55 11.25 -7.86 -22.65
N PRO A 56 10.05 -8.40 -22.37
CA PRO A 56 9.55 -8.52 -21.00
C PRO A 56 10.28 -9.64 -20.23
N ALA A 57 10.14 -9.59 -18.91
CA ALA A 57 10.49 -10.70 -18.03
C ALA A 57 9.65 -11.95 -18.33
N LYS A 58 10.10 -13.11 -17.83
CA LYS A 58 9.27 -14.31 -17.82
C LYS A 58 8.14 -14.18 -16.78
N PRO A 59 7.08 -15.00 -16.85
CA PRO A 59 6.13 -15.13 -15.75
C PRO A 59 6.85 -15.51 -14.44
N CYS A 60 6.32 -15.08 -13.30
CA CYS A 60 6.83 -15.47 -11.99
C CYS A 60 6.40 -16.89 -11.61
N SER A 61 7.19 -17.52 -10.74
CA SER A 61 6.85 -18.82 -10.14
C SER A 61 5.63 -18.73 -9.23
N ASP A 62 5.07 -19.88 -8.83
CA ASP A 62 3.90 -19.92 -7.97
C ASP A 62 4.21 -19.44 -6.55
N GLU A 63 5.43 -19.68 -6.09
CA GLU A 63 5.99 -19.19 -4.83
C GLU A 63 6.00 -17.66 -4.78
N VAL A 64 6.54 -17.04 -5.84
CA VAL A 64 6.58 -15.58 -5.98
C VAL A 64 5.16 -15.02 -6.07
N PHE A 65 4.30 -15.60 -6.92
CA PHE A 65 2.91 -15.15 -7.04
C PHE A 65 2.17 -15.21 -5.70
N LEU A 66 2.27 -16.32 -4.97
CA LEU A 66 1.62 -16.52 -3.68
C LEU A 66 2.05 -15.44 -2.69
N ARG A 67 3.36 -15.28 -2.49
CA ARG A 67 3.92 -14.32 -1.54
C ARG A 67 3.51 -12.89 -1.91
N ARG A 68 3.66 -12.53 -3.18
CA ARG A 68 3.32 -11.22 -3.71
C ARG A 68 1.83 -10.90 -3.54
N ALA A 69 0.94 -11.83 -3.87
CA ALA A 69 -0.50 -11.65 -3.72
C ALA A 69 -0.92 -11.44 -2.26
N TYR A 70 -0.35 -12.22 -1.33
CA TYR A 70 -0.60 -12.03 0.12
C TYR A 70 -0.15 -10.65 0.60
N LEU A 71 1.03 -10.19 0.17
CA LEU A 71 1.58 -8.90 0.56
C LEU A 71 0.85 -7.71 -0.07
N ASP A 72 0.44 -7.82 -1.34
CA ASP A 72 -0.21 -6.75 -2.09
C ASP A 72 -1.71 -6.64 -1.80
N VAL A 73 -2.39 -7.75 -1.51
CA VAL A 73 -3.84 -7.77 -1.30
C VAL A 73 -4.20 -7.56 0.16
N ILE A 74 -3.47 -8.18 1.10
CA ILE A 74 -3.83 -8.17 2.53
C ILE A 74 -2.68 -7.80 3.47
N GLY A 75 -1.51 -7.40 2.94
CA GLY A 75 -0.40 -6.91 3.76
C GLY A 75 0.10 -7.90 4.81
N THR A 76 0.19 -9.20 4.48
CA THR A 76 0.64 -10.24 5.42
C THR A 76 1.42 -11.34 4.70
N LEU A 77 2.10 -12.22 5.44
CA LEU A 77 2.72 -13.42 4.85
C LEU A 77 1.76 -14.61 4.85
N PRO A 78 1.81 -15.49 3.83
CA PRO A 78 1.13 -16.78 3.93
C PRO A 78 1.78 -17.63 5.03
N THR A 79 0.96 -18.38 5.75
CA THR A 79 1.42 -19.38 6.71
C THR A 79 2.07 -20.57 5.98
N PRO A 80 2.97 -21.34 6.64
CA PRO A 80 3.57 -22.53 6.04
C PRO A 80 2.56 -23.57 5.54
N LYS A 81 1.37 -23.64 6.15
CA LYS A 81 0.29 -24.51 5.69
C LYS A 81 -0.30 -24.00 4.37
N GLU A 82 -0.61 -22.71 4.29
CA GLU A 82 -1.17 -22.10 3.07
C GLU A 82 -0.20 -22.17 1.89
N VAL A 83 1.10 -22.05 2.16
CA VAL A 83 2.14 -22.26 1.13
C VAL A 83 2.09 -23.69 0.60
N ARG A 84 2.11 -24.70 1.47
CA ARG A 84 2.03 -26.10 1.05
C ARG A 84 0.73 -26.40 0.28
N ASP A 85 -0.40 -25.93 0.79
CA ASP A 85 -1.70 -26.16 0.15
C ASP A 85 -1.76 -25.54 -1.26
N PHE A 86 -1.25 -24.32 -1.42
CA PHE A 86 -1.24 -23.63 -2.72
C PHE A 86 -0.26 -24.24 -3.73
N LEU A 87 0.94 -24.61 -3.28
CA LEU A 87 1.94 -25.23 -4.14
C LEU A 87 1.57 -26.69 -4.49
N GLY A 88 0.84 -27.37 -3.60
CA GLY A 88 0.29 -28.71 -3.85
C GLY A 88 -0.94 -28.72 -4.76
N ASP A 89 -1.66 -27.60 -4.89
CA ASP A 89 -2.80 -27.46 -5.79
C ASP A 89 -2.33 -27.43 -7.26
N LYS A 90 -2.92 -28.32 -8.07
CA LYS A 90 -2.64 -28.48 -9.50
C LYS A 90 -3.71 -27.84 -10.39
N ALA A 91 -4.73 -27.23 -9.82
CA ALA A 91 -5.78 -26.55 -10.58
C ALA A 91 -5.20 -25.35 -11.34
N LEU A 92 -5.51 -25.26 -12.65
CA LEU A 92 -5.10 -24.13 -13.48
C LEU A 92 -5.67 -22.79 -12.98
N SER A 93 -6.79 -22.83 -12.25
CA SER A 93 -7.45 -21.66 -11.67
C SER A 93 -6.97 -21.29 -10.27
N LYS A 94 -5.97 -21.98 -9.70
CA LYS A 94 -5.57 -21.79 -8.29
C LYS A 94 -5.17 -20.35 -7.95
N ARG A 95 -4.51 -19.65 -8.88
CA ARG A 95 -4.12 -18.23 -8.74
C ARG A 95 -5.34 -17.32 -8.61
N ARG A 96 -6.33 -17.51 -9.50
CA ARG A 96 -7.62 -16.80 -9.45
C ARG A 96 -8.39 -17.12 -8.17
N ALA A 97 -8.46 -18.40 -7.79
CA ALA A 97 -9.14 -18.81 -6.57
C ALA A 97 -8.47 -18.23 -5.32
N LEU A 98 -7.14 -18.11 -5.30
CA LEU A 98 -6.41 -17.45 -4.23
C LEU A 98 -6.82 -15.98 -4.10
N ILE A 99 -6.86 -15.23 -5.20
CA ILE A 99 -7.23 -13.80 -5.21
C ILE A 99 -8.61 -13.60 -4.56
N GLU A 100 -9.62 -14.40 -4.92
CA GLU A 100 -10.96 -14.30 -4.31
C GLU A 100 -10.95 -14.62 -2.80
N ARG A 101 -10.17 -15.63 -2.38
CA ARG A 101 -10.01 -15.95 -0.95
C ARG A 101 -9.38 -14.80 -0.18
N LEU A 102 -8.41 -14.09 -0.78
CA LEU A 102 -7.75 -12.95 -0.14
C LEU A 102 -8.70 -11.74 -0.02
N PHE A 103 -9.53 -11.47 -1.03
CA PHE A 103 -10.54 -10.41 -0.97
C PHE A 103 -11.64 -10.62 0.09
N ALA A 104 -11.85 -11.87 0.51
CA ALA A 104 -12.81 -12.24 1.53
C ALA A 104 -12.26 -12.14 2.98
N ARG A 105 -10.96 -11.88 3.14
CA ARG A 105 -10.34 -11.77 4.47
C ARG A 105 -10.56 -10.41 5.11
N GLU A 106 -10.60 -10.37 6.44
CA GLU A 106 -10.69 -9.10 7.19
C GLU A 106 -9.45 -8.23 6.96
N GLU A 107 -8.29 -8.86 6.82
CA GLU A 107 -7.01 -8.21 6.56
C GLU A 107 -7.01 -7.38 5.26
N PHE A 108 -7.87 -7.71 4.29
CA PHE A 108 -8.09 -6.88 3.11
C PHE A 108 -8.62 -5.50 3.53
N ALA A 109 -9.64 -5.47 4.39
CA ALA A 109 -10.23 -4.22 4.85
C ALA A 109 -9.23 -3.40 5.68
N ASP A 110 -8.43 -4.06 6.52
CA ASP A 110 -7.39 -3.39 7.32
C ASP A 110 -6.28 -2.80 6.45
N TYR A 111 -5.68 -3.60 5.55
CA TYR A 111 -4.58 -3.14 4.71
C TYR A 111 -4.97 -2.00 3.78
N TRP A 112 -6.16 -2.07 3.17
CA TRP A 112 -6.64 -1.01 2.29
C TRP A 112 -7.12 0.21 3.07
N ALA A 113 -7.66 0.05 4.29
CA ALA A 113 -7.97 1.20 5.15
C ALA A 113 -6.71 1.95 5.58
N MET A 114 -5.58 1.25 5.78
CA MET A 114 -4.28 1.88 5.99
C MET A 114 -3.87 2.77 4.81
N LYS A 115 -3.93 2.23 3.58
CA LYS A 115 -3.59 2.98 2.35
C LYS A 115 -4.50 4.20 2.15
N TRP A 116 -5.81 4.03 2.33
CA TRP A 116 -6.75 5.15 2.28
C TRP A 116 -6.55 6.13 3.42
N GLY A 117 -6.16 5.66 4.61
CA GLY A 117 -5.88 6.50 5.77
C GLY A 117 -4.74 7.48 5.54
N ASP A 118 -3.71 7.06 4.79
CA ASP A 118 -2.60 7.91 4.37
C ASP A 118 -3.10 9.05 3.47
N LEU A 119 -3.85 8.71 2.42
CA LEU A 119 -4.42 9.69 1.48
C LEU A 119 -5.45 10.64 2.13
N LEU A 120 -6.26 10.11 3.04
CA LEU A 120 -7.36 10.84 3.69
C LEU A 120 -6.91 11.54 4.98
N ARG A 121 -5.61 11.53 5.30
CA ARG A 121 -5.01 12.24 6.44
C ARG A 121 -5.66 11.87 7.77
N VAL A 122 -5.85 10.57 8.02
CA VAL A 122 -6.46 10.10 9.29
C VAL A 122 -5.44 10.19 10.42
N LYS A 123 -5.47 11.35 11.12
CA LYS A 123 -4.52 11.69 12.19
C LYS A 123 -5.19 12.51 13.32
N ALA A 124 -5.07 12.07 14.57
CA ALA A 124 -5.59 12.82 15.73
C ALA A 124 -4.72 14.00 16.14
N GLU A 125 -3.41 13.96 15.90
CA GLU A 125 -2.42 14.98 16.26
C GLU A 125 -2.26 16.09 15.21
N PHE A 126 -1.60 17.18 15.62
CA PHE A 126 -1.12 18.25 14.75
C PHE A 126 -0.30 17.67 13.56
N PRO A 127 -0.43 18.23 12.34
CA PRO A 127 -1.20 19.41 11.95
C PRO A 127 -2.68 19.17 11.65
N ILE A 128 -3.14 17.91 11.60
CA ILE A 128 -4.52 17.55 11.22
C ILE A 128 -5.50 17.80 12.38
N ASN A 129 -5.16 17.39 13.60
CA ASN A 129 -5.92 17.64 14.82
C ASN A 129 -7.36 17.09 14.82
N LEU A 130 -7.61 15.88 14.28
CA LEU A 130 -8.97 15.31 14.28
C LEU A 130 -9.52 15.07 15.69
N TRP A 131 -8.65 14.79 16.66
CA TRP A 131 -8.99 14.14 17.94
C TRP A 131 -9.29 12.65 17.79
N PRO A 132 -8.95 11.79 18.78
CA PRO A 132 -9.05 10.33 18.65
C PRO A 132 -10.45 9.82 18.31
N ASN A 133 -11.51 10.40 18.89
CA ASN A 133 -12.88 10.00 18.58
C ASN A 133 -13.23 10.20 17.09
N ALA A 134 -12.81 11.30 16.50
CA ALA A 134 -13.04 11.60 15.10
C ALA A 134 -12.15 10.74 14.19
N ALA A 135 -10.86 10.57 14.53
CA ALA A 135 -9.95 9.72 13.78
C ALA A 135 -10.44 8.26 13.74
N GLN A 136 -10.92 7.74 14.87
CA GLN A 136 -11.51 6.41 14.96
C GLN A 136 -12.82 6.29 14.18
N ALA A 137 -13.72 7.28 14.28
CA ALA A 137 -14.96 7.29 13.50
C ALA A 137 -14.67 7.31 11.99
N TYR A 138 -13.67 8.09 11.59
CA TYR A 138 -13.25 8.19 10.20
C TYR A 138 -12.65 6.88 9.70
N HIS A 139 -11.66 6.33 10.41
CA HIS A 139 -11.03 5.05 10.08
C HIS A 139 -12.05 3.91 10.02
N ARG A 140 -12.97 3.83 10.99
CA ARG A 140 -14.01 2.80 11.02
C ARG A 140 -14.89 2.86 9.77
N TRP A 141 -15.32 4.06 9.36
CA TRP A 141 -16.09 4.22 8.14
C TRP A 141 -15.30 3.81 6.89
N ILE A 142 -14.02 4.20 6.79
CA ILE A 142 -13.14 3.81 5.67
C ILE A 142 -13.04 2.28 5.60
N ARG A 143 -12.68 1.62 6.71
CA ARG A 143 -12.54 0.17 6.79
C ARG A 143 -13.84 -0.56 6.43
N THR A 144 -14.96 -0.11 6.98
CA THR A 144 -16.28 -0.69 6.67
C THR A 144 -16.62 -0.54 5.19
N SER A 145 -16.40 0.65 4.61
CA SER A 145 -16.66 0.90 3.19
C SER A 145 -15.87 -0.04 2.27
N ILE A 146 -14.61 -0.31 2.62
CA ILE A 146 -13.75 -1.25 1.87
C ILE A 146 -14.21 -2.69 2.05
N LYS A 147 -14.53 -3.08 3.30
CA LYS A 147 -15.03 -4.42 3.62
C LYS A 147 -16.28 -4.75 2.82
N ASP A 148 -17.24 -3.83 2.84
CA ASP A 148 -18.56 -3.97 2.22
C ASP A 148 -18.54 -3.71 0.71
N ASN A 149 -17.36 -3.40 0.15
CA ASN A 149 -17.17 -3.06 -1.27
C ASN A 149 -18.07 -1.92 -1.74
N LEU A 150 -18.15 -0.83 -0.96
CA LEU A 150 -18.89 0.38 -1.32
C LEU A 150 -18.37 0.90 -2.67
N PRO A 151 -19.24 1.10 -3.68
CA PRO A 151 -18.83 1.66 -4.98
C PRO A 151 -18.06 2.96 -4.82
N TYR A 152 -16.99 3.14 -5.59
CA TYR A 152 -16.08 4.26 -5.37
C TYR A 152 -16.71 5.64 -5.61
N ASP A 153 -17.67 5.75 -6.53
CA ASP A 153 -18.45 6.97 -6.72
C ASP A 153 -19.29 7.32 -5.49
N ARG A 154 -19.87 6.31 -4.83
CA ARG A 154 -20.59 6.46 -3.56
C ARG A 154 -19.65 6.82 -2.42
N PHE A 155 -18.50 6.16 -2.31
CA PHE A 155 -17.46 6.49 -1.34
C PHE A 155 -17.01 7.94 -1.47
N ALA A 156 -16.71 8.40 -2.70
CA ALA A 156 -16.31 9.77 -2.97
C ALA A 156 -17.43 10.77 -2.70
N ARG A 157 -18.67 10.47 -3.10
CA ARG A 157 -19.83 11.32 -2.81
C ARG A 157 -20.02 11.53 -1.31
N GLU A 158 -19.97 10.45 -0.53
CA GLU A 158 -20.14 10.53 0.92
C GLU A 158 -19.08 11.41 1.58
N LEU A 159 -17.83 11.35 1.13
CA LEU A 159 -16.78 12.28 1.61
C LEU A 159 -17.06 13.73 1.20
N LEU A 160 -17.42 13.95 -0.07
CA LEU A 160 -17.60 15.28 -0.64
C LEU A 160 -18.84 15.99 -0.07
N THR A 161 -19.93 15.29 0.21
CA THR A 161 -21.20 15.94 0.59
C THR A 161 -21.54 15.78 2.06
N ALA A 162 -20.69 15.12 2.86
CA ALA A 162 -20.99 14.87 4.27
C ALA A 162 -21.19 16.16 5.08
N SER A 163 -22.20 16.10 5.95
CA SER A 163 -22.51 17.08 6.98
C SER A 163 -22.89 16.34 8.26
N GLY A 164 -22.52 16.89 9.41
CA GLY A 164 -22.79 16.28 10.72
C GLY A 164 -21.61 16.40 11.68
N SER A 165 -21.72 15.69 12.80
CA SER A 165 -20.68 15.64 13.83
C SER A 165 -19.47 14.85 13.36
N ASN A 166 -18.28 15.41 13.55
CA ASN A 166 -17.00 14.74 13.33
C ASN A 166 -16.82 13.46 14.19
N PHE A 167 -17.55 13.33 15.30
CA PHE A 167 -17.50 12.13 16.15
C PHE A 167 -18.53 11.06 15.79
N ARG A 168 -19.54 11.39 14.97
CA ARG A 168 -20.66 10.48 14.67
C ARG A 168 -20.78 10.15 13.18
N VAL A 169 -20.33 11.05 12.30
CA VAL A 169 -20.42 10.90 10.84
C VAL A 169 -19.00 10.80 10.28
N GLY A 170 -18.48 9.57 10.15
CA GLY A 170 -17.10 9.30 9.70
C GLY A 170 -16.62 10.13 8.50
N PRO A 171 -17.34 10.17 7.35
CA PRO A 171 -16.91 10.87 6.14
C PRO A 171 -16.69 12.37 6.31
N VAL A 172 -17.38 13.00 7.26
CA VAL A 172 -17.29 14.45 7.50
C VAL A 172 -15.88 14.88 7.88
N ASN A 173 -15.08 13.94 8.38
CA ASN A 173 -13.71 14.18 8.76
C ASN A 173 -12.79 14.46 7.57
N PHE A 174 -13.19 14.20 6.33
CA PHE A 174 -12.46 14.69 5.16
C PHE A 174 -12.23 16.20 5.21
N TRP A 175 -13.27 16.96 5.58
CA TRP A 175 -13.22 18.43 5.72
C TRP A 175 -12.49 18.91 6.97
N ARG A 176 -12.44 18.06 8.01
CA ARG A 176 -11.70 18.32 9.25
C ARG A 176 -10.23 18.02 9.12
N ALA A 177 -9.87 17.08 8.25
CA ALA A 177 -8.52 16.62 8.04
C ALA A 177 -7.72 17.52 7.08
N VAL A 178 -8.23 18.71 6.75
CA VAL A 178 -7.49 19.74 6.00
C VAL A 178 -6.92 20.73 7.00
N GLN A 179 -5.61 20.99 6.92
CA GLN A 179 -4.88 21.83 7.87
C GLN A 179 -5.39 23.28 7.95
N SER A 180 -6.04 23.75 6.88
CA SER A 180 -6.64 25.08 6.80
C SER A 180 -8.09 24.99 6.34
N ARG A 181 -8.95 25.85 6.90
CA ARG A 181 -10.35 26.00 6.51
C ARG A 181 -10.55 26.97 5.36
N GLU A 182 -9.47 27.50 4.79
CA GLU A 182 -9.55 28.36 3.61
C GLU A 182 -10.10 27.57 2.42
N PRO A 183 -11.02 28.15 1.63
CA PRO A 183 -11.62 27.45 0.49
C PRO A 183 -10.58 26.92 -0.52
N GLN A 184 -9.46 27.63 -0.69
CA GLN A 184 -8.35 27.19 -1.54
C GLN A 184 -7.64 25.94 -1.00
N ALA A 185 -7.49 25.82 0.33
CA ALA A 185 -6.90 24.63 0.94
C ALA A 185 -7.84 23.41 0.79
N LEU A 186 -9.15 23.63 0.97
CA LEU A 186 -10.17 22.60 0.73
C LEU A 186 -10.16 22.14 -0.74
N ALA A 187 -10.12 23.08 -1.69
CA ALA A 187 -10.02 22.79 -3.12
C ALA A 187 -8.79 21.96 -3.47
N ARG A 188 -7.62 22.30 -2.91
CA ARG A 188 -6.37 21.52 -3.11
C ARG A 188 -6.51 20.09 -2.60
N ALA A 189 -7.08 19.90 -1.40
CA ALA A 189 -7.30 18.57 -0.85
C ALA A 189 -8.25 17.73 -1.72
N VAL A 190 -9.32 18.34 -2.25
CA VAL A 190 -10.26 17.69 -3.17
C VAL A 190 -9.59 17.31 -4.49
N ALA A 191 -8.84 18.23 -5.12
CA ALA A 191 -8.15 17.96 -6.37
C ALA A 191 -7.11 16.84 -6.21
N LEU A 192 -6.31 16.87 -5.15
CA LEU A 192 -5.31 15.84 -4.87
C LEU A 192 -5.96 14.46 -4.64
N THR A 193 -7.04 14.43 -3.86
CA THR A 193 -7.69 13.17 -3.44
C THR A 193 -8.45 12.51 -4.58
N PHE A 194 -9.28 13.28 -5.30
CA PHE A 194 -10.25 12.71 -6.25
C PHE A 194 -9.92 12.95 -7.72
N MET A 195 -9.00 13.87 -8.03
CA MET A 195 -8.57 14.15 -9.40
C MET A 195 -7.12 13.78 -9.68
N GLY A 196 -6.33 13.49 -8.63
CA GLY A 196 -4.90 13.22 -8.75
C GLY A 196 -4.11 14.43 -9.26
N GLU A 197 -4.59 15.66 -9.00
CA GLU A 197 -3.90 16.89 -9.43
C GLU A 197 -3.39 17.70 -8.22
N ARG A 198 -2.18 18.26 -8.38
CA ARG A 198 -1.55 19.17 -7.42
C ARG A 198 -1.97 20.62 -7.71
N ALA A 199 -3.14 21.00 -7.18
CA ALA A 199 -3.77 22.28 -7.49
C ALA A 199 -3.05 23.53 -6.93
N ASP A 200 -2.01 23.35 -6.10
CA ASP A 200 -1.07 24.41 -5.72
C ASP A 200 -0.29 24.96 -6.93
N LYS A 201 -0.10 24.15 -7.97
CA LYS A 201 0.57 24.53 -9.22
C LYS A 201 -0.37 25.12 -10.26
N TRP A 202 -1.68 25.20 -10.00
CA TRP A 202 -2.64 25.76 -10.96
C TRP A 202 -2.53 27.28 -11.08
N PRO A 203 -2.95 27.86 -12.21
CA PRO A 203 -3.16 29.30 -12.30
C PRO A 203 -4.08 29.78 -11.17
N LYS A 204 -3.69 30.86 -10.46
CA LYS A 204 -4.42 31.39 -9.31
C LYS A 204 -5.92 31.60 -9.57
N ALA A 205 -6.26 32.16 -10.75
CA ALA A 205 -7.66 32.38 -11.12
C ALA A 205 -8.49 31.09 -11.22
N ARG A 206 -7.90 30.00 -11.74
CA ARG A 206 -8.53 28.68 -11.81
C ARG A 206 -8.79 28.13 -10.41
N LEU A 207 -7.79 28.21 -9.52
CA LEU A 207 -7.93 27.76 -8.14
C LEU A 207 -8.96 28.59 -7.37
N ASP A 208 -8.95 29.91 -7.51
CA ASP A 208 -9.90 30.80 -6.83
C ASP A 208 -11.35 30.53 -7.28
N ALA A 209 -11.58 30.31 -8.59
CA ALA A 209 -12.90 29.97 -9.11
C ALA A 209 -13.39 28.60 -8.62
N PHE A 210 -12.48 27.60 -8.57
CA PHE A 210 -12.79 26.26 -8.07
C PHE A 210 -13.07 26.27 -6.56
N ALA A 211 -12.29 27.05 -5.80
CA ALA A 211 -12.42 27.18 -4.35
C ALA A 211 -13.79 27.71 -3.90
N LEU A 212 -14.48 28.48 -4.74
CA LEU A 212 -15.84 28.96 -4.44
C LEU A 212 -16.83 27.81 -4.17
N LEU A 213 -16.63 26.63 -4.76
CA LEU A 213 -17.47 25.43 -4.52
C LEU A 213 -17.38 24.90 -3.08
N PHE A 214 -16.38 25.31 -2.30
CA PHE A 214 -16.17 24.87 -0.92
C PHE A 214 -16.26 26.03 0.06
N SER A 215 -16.58 27.24 -0.43
CA SER A 215 -16.57 28.44 0.39
C SER A 215 -17.69 28.51 1.42
N GLN A 216 -18.77 27.73 1.24
CA GLN A 216 -19.90 27.62 2.17
C GLN A 216 -19.78 26.45 3.16
N VAL A 217 -18.61 25.79 3.26
CA VAL A 217 -18.38 24.79 4.31
C VAL A 217 -18.28 25.49 5.67
N GLY A 218 -19.28 25.27 6.51
CA GLY A 218 -19.39 25.82 7.86
C GLY A 218 -18.94 24.83 8.94
N TYR A 219 -18.50 25.38 10.08
CA TYR A 219 -18.06 24.61 11.24
C TYR A 219 -18.66 25.19 12.52
N LYS A 220 -19.29 24.37 13.34
CA LYS A 220 -19.92 24.78 14.60
C LYS A 220 -19.48 23.86 15.74
N LYS A 221 -18.95 24.45 16.82
CA LYS A 221 -18.63 23.70 18.06
C LYS A 221 -19.90 23.21 18.75
N THR A 222 -19.81 22.07 19.41
CA THR A 222 -20.87 21.57 20.30
C THR A 222 -20.48 21.75 21.77
N LEU A 223 -21.33 21.26 22.69
CA LEU A 223 -21.00 21.18 24.10
C LEU A 223 -19.99 20.06 24.41
N GLU A 224 -19.91 19.04 23.56
CA GLU A 224 -18.92 17.97 23.71
C GLU A 224 -17.55 18.51 23.26
N TRP A 225 -16.58 18.43 24.17
CA TRP A 225 -15.25 18.98 23.91
C TRP A 225 -14.61 18.30 22.69
N LYS A 226 -14.02 19.12 21.80
CA LYS A 226 -13.41 18.73 20.51
C LYS A 226 -14.39 18.19 19.45
N GLU A 227 -15.69 18.10 19.74
CA GLU A 227 -16.70 17.82 18.73
C GLU A 227 -17.04 19.11 17.95
N GLU A 228 -17.11 18.98 16.63
CA GLU A 228 -17.55 20.02 15.70
C GLU A 228 -18.51 19.44 14.65
N ILE A 229 -19.56 20.19 14.37
CA ILE A 229 -20.47 19.94 13.26
C ILE A 229 -19.93 20.63 12.03
N VAL A 230 -19.70 19.88 10.94
CA VAL A 230 -19.48 20.45 9.61
C VAL A 230 -20.82 20.46 8.88
N PHE A 231 -21.15 21.57 8.22
CA PHE A 231 -22.45 21.74 7.57
C PHE A 231 -22.37 22.70 6.39
N PHE A 232 -23.39 22.70 5.55
CA PHE A 232 -23.58 23.72 4.52
C PHE A 232 -24.13 25.00 5.16
N ASP A 233 -23.35 26.09 5.13
CA ASP A 233 -23.74 27.39 5.69
C ASP A 233 -24.67 28.14 4.74
N THR A 234 -25.98 27.93 4.92
CA THR A 234 -27.03 28.56 4.11
C THR A 234 -27.10 30.08 4.29
N VAL A 235 -26.73 30.60 5.47
CA VAL A 235 -26.71 32.04 5.73
C VAL A 235 -25.59 32.70 4.92
N LYS A 236 -24.40 32.10 4.94
CA LYS A 236 -23.29 32.54 4.10
C LYS A 236 -23.62 32.39 2.62
N ALA A 237 -24.22 31.28 2.20
CA ALA A 237 -24.64 31.06 0.82
C ALA A 237 -25.58 32.17 0.32
N ALA A 238 -26.59 32.54 1.11
CA ALA A 238 -27.52 33.62 0.77
C ALA A 238 -26.80 34.99 0.65
N LYS A 239 -25.85 35.28 1.55
CA LYS A 239 -25.05 36.52 1.51
C LYS A 239 -24.16 36.57 0.26
N ASP A 240 -23.45 35.49 -0.03
CA ASP A 240 -22.53 35.40 -1.18
C ASP A 240 -23.31 35.45 -2.51
N ALA A 241 -24.49 34.84 -2.56
CA ALA A 241 -25.42 34.93 -3.69
C ALA A 241 -25.89 36.37 -3.93
N ALA A 242 -26.32 37.08 -2.87
CA ALA A 242 -26.74 38.47 -2.95
C ALA A 242 -25.59 39.40 -3.41
N ALA A 243 -24.36 39.11 -3.01
CA ALA A 243 -23.15 39.82 -3.45
C ALA A 243 -22.71 39.44 -4.88
N GLY A 244 -23.34 38.46 -5.52
CA GLY A 244 -22.97 37.96 -6.85
C GLY A 244 -21.66 37.16 -6.90
N ALA A 245 -21.05 36.86 -5.74
CA ALA A 245 -19.76 36.18 -5.65
C ALA A 245 -19.81 34.73 -6.22
N LEU A 246 -20.96 34.07 -6.08
CA LEU A 246 -21.15 32.70 -6.58
C LEU A 246 -21.13 32.58 -8.11
N LYS A 247 -21.32 33.69 -8.85
CA LYS A 247 -21.31 33.68 -10.33
C LYS A 247 -19.93 33.41 -10.93
N ALA A 248 -18.87 33.63 -10.15
CA ALA A 248 -17.49 33.37 -10.56
C ALA A 248 -17.06 31.91 -10.32
N ALA A 249 -17.91 31.09 -9.71
CA ALA A 249 -17.59 29.68 -9.46
C ALA A 249 -17.50 28.91 -10.78
N ALA A 250 -16.46 28.10 -10.92
CA ALA A 250 -16.26 27.25 -12.08
C ALA A 250 -15.70 25.89 -11.66
N PHE A 251 -16.04 24.88 -12.42
CA PHE A 251 -15.40 23.58 -12.32
C PHE A 251 -13.95 23.65 -12.84
N PRO A 252 -13.09 22.68 -12.46
CA PRO A 252 -11.69 22.66 -12.90
C PRO A 252 -11.47 22.68 -14.43
N ASP A 253 -12.44 22.26 -15.24
CA ASP A 253 -12.38 22.33 -16.71
C ASP A 253 -12.70 23.73 -17.27
N GLY A 254 -13.06 24.69 -16.42
CA GLY A 254 -13.49 26.04 -16.80
C GLY A 254 -14.99 26.19 -17.03
N THR A 255 -15.77 25.11 -16.95
CA THR A 255 -17.22 25.16 -17.07
C THR A 255 -17.80 25.96 -15.89
N PRO A 256 -18.62 27.00 -16.13
CA PRO A 256 -19.26 27.75 -15.05
C PRO A 256 -20.16 26.86 -14.19
N ALA A 257 -20.02 26.94 -12.87
CA ALA A 257 -20.85 26.21 -11.93
C ALA A 257 -22.13 27.01 -11.65
N GLN A 258 -23.29 26.44 -12.00
CA GLN A 258 -24.57 27.06 -11.68
C GLN A 258 -24.94 26.78 -10.22
N LEU A 259 -24.57 27.71 -9.34
CA LEU A 259 -24.83 27.62 -7.90
C LEU A 259 -26.11 28.35 -7.51
N SER A 260 -26.90 27.74 -6.64
CA SER A 260 -28.08 28.32 -5.99
C SER A 260 -27.85 28.43 -4.49
N PRO A 261 -28.32 29.48 -3.79
CA PRO A 261 -28.20 29.57 -2.34
C PRO A 261 -28.92 28.43 -1.60
N ASP A 262 -29.91 27.79 -2.21
CA ASP A 262 -30.70 26.70 -1.62
C ASP A 262 -30.10 25.32 -1.83
N ARG A 263 -28.98 25.22 -2.57
CA ARG A 263 -28.33 23.96 -2.90
C ARG A 263 -26.87 23.99 -2.47
N ASP A 264 -26.42 22.93 -1.79
CA ASP A 264 -25.03 22.79 -1.41
C ASP A 264 -24.13 22.70 -2.67
N PRO A 265 -23.19 23.64 -2.86
CA PRO A 265 -22.26 23.60 -4.00
C PRO A 265 -21.41 22.32 -4.07
N ARG A 266 -21.20 21.64 -2.93
CA ARG A 266 -20.49 20.36 -2.88
C ARG A 266 -21.25 19.24 -3.60
N GLU A 267 -22.58 19.26 -3.55
CA GLU A 267 -23.40 18.31 -4.30
C GLU A 267 -23.31 18.56 -5.80
N ALA A 268 -23.35 19.83 -6.22
CA ALA A 268 -23.17 20.19 -7.63
C ALA A 268 -21.78 19.76 -8.15
N PHE A 269 -20.73 19.93 -7.34
CA PHE A 269 -19.40 19.43 -7.66
C PHE A 269 -19.34 17.90 -7.72
N ALA A 270 -19.94 17.20 -6.75
CA ALA A 270 -19.98 15.74 -6.76
C ALA A 270 -20.73 15.21 -7.99
N ASP A 271 -21.82 15.84 -8.42
CA ASP A 271 -22.53 15.45 -9.65
C ASP A 271 -21.64 15.61 -10.90
N TRP A 272 -20.90 16.72 -10.99
CA TRP A 272 -19.99 16.98 -12.11
C TRP A 272 -18.79 16.02 -12.13
N LEU A 273 -18.17 15.80 -10.96
CA LEU A 273 -16.96 14.98 -10.84
C LEU A 273 -17.25 13.50 -11.09
N LEU A 274 -18.37 13.01 -10.57
CA LEU A 274 -18.75 11.60 -10.62
C LEU A 274 -19.47 11.22 -11.92
N ALA A 275 -19.62 12.16 -12.86
CA ALA A 275 -20.18 11.87 -14.16
C ALA A 275 -19.31 10.82 -14.89
N PRO A 276 -19.90 9.80 -15.56
CA PRO A 276 -19.17 8.72 -16.23
C PRO A 276 -18.11 9.17 -17.26
N LYS A 277 -18.25 10.38 -17.82
CA LYS A 277 -17.34 10.95 -18.82
C LYS A 277 -16.36 11.96 -18.25
N ASN A 278 -16.32 12.14 -16.93
CA ASN A 278 -15.38 13.07 -16.30
C ASN A 278 -13.94 12.58 -16.50
N PRO A 279 -13.01 13.43 -16.98
CA PRO A 279 -11.67 12.98 -17.38
C PRO A 279 -10.69 12.79 -16.22
N TRP A 280 -11.10 13.10 -14.98
CA TRP A 280 -10.25 12.99 -13.79
C TRP A 280 -10.63 11.80 -12.90
N PHE A 281 -11.92 11.63 -12.61
CA PHE A 281 -12.35 10.78 -11.50
C PHE A 281 -11.96 9.31 -11.66
N ALA A 282 -12.37 8.67 -12.76
CA ALA A 282 -12.01 7.28 -13.03
C ALA A 282 -10.49 7.12 -13.23
N ARG A 283 -9.90 8.05 -14.00
CA ARG A 283 -8.46 8.08 -14.31
C ARG A 283 -7.58 8.06 -13.06
N ASN A 284 -7.86 8.94 -12.11
CA ASN A 284 -7.10 9.06 -10.87
C ASN A 284 -7.09 7.75 -10.10
N ILE A 285 -8.27 7.17 -9.84
CA ILE A 285 -8.33 6.00 -8.96
C ILE A 285 -7.77 4.74 -9.62
N VAL A 286 -7.98 4.53 -10.92
CA VAL A 286 -7.41 3.35 -11.60
C VAL A 286 -5.89 3.45 -11.70
N ASN A 287 -5.35 4.64 -11.93
CA ASN A 287 -3.90 4.89 -11.92
C ASN A 287 -3.30 4.64 -10.53
N ARG A 288 -4.02 5.05 -9.48
CA ARG A 288 -3.58 4.86 -8.09
C ARG A 288 -3.63 3.41 -7.65
N VAL A 289 -4.72 2.68 -7.95
CA VAL A 289 -4.82 1.23 -7.68
C VAL A 289 -3.73 0.47 -8.44
N TRP A 290 -3.48 0.83 -9.71
CA TRP A 290 -2.36 0.30 -10.48
C TRP A 290 -1.02 0.55 -9.78
N SER A 291 -0.75 1.79 -9.36
CA SER A 291 0.48 2.14 -8.65
C SER A 291 0.65 1.41 -7.32
N TRP A 292 -0.42 1.21 -6.54
CA TRP A 292 -0.34 0.49 -5.28
C TRP A 292 -0.03 -1.00 -5.48
N LEU A 293 -0.50 -1.62 -6.56
CA LEU A 293 -0.23 -3.03 -6.87
C LEU A 293 1.11 -3.25 -7.60
N LEU A 294 1.48 -2.36 -8.52
CA LEU A 294 2.66 -2.50 -9.38
C LEU A 294 3.82 -1.58 -9.01
N GLY A 295 3.71 -0.79 -7.93
CA GLY A 295 4.76 0.09 -7.44
C GLY A 295 4.98 1.36 -8.25
N ARG A 296 4.37 1.48 -9.43
CA ARG A 296 4.48 2.65 -10.31
C ARG A 296 3.16 2.88 -11.04
N GLY A 297 2.68 4.13 -11.07
CA GLY A 297 1.51 4.52 -11.85
C GLY A 297 1.77 4.54 -13.36
N ILE A 298 0.72 4.34 -14.16
CA ILE A 298 0.73 4.55 -15.61
C ILE A 298 1.04 6.03 -15.90
N ILE A 299 0.46 6.93 -15.10
CA ILE A 299 0.95 8.28 -14.90
C ILE A 299 1.75 8.26 -13.60
N HIS A 300 3.03 8.63 -13.67
CA HIS A 300 3.90 8.67 -12.50
C HIS A 300 4.39 10.11 -12.28
N GLU A 301 4.25 10.67 -11.08
CA GLU A 301 3.70 10.13 -9.84
C GLU A 301 2.16 9.95 -9.89
N PRO A 302 1.56 9.03 -9.09
CA PRO A 302 0.15 8.68 -9.23
C PRO A 302 -0.84 9.79 -8.82
N ASP A 303 -0.36 10.81 -8.12
CA ASP A 303 -1.09 12.00 -7.68
C ASP A 303 -0.62 13.29 -8.37
N ASP A 304 0.06 13.18 -9.52
CA ASP A 304 0.57 14.30 -10.32
C ASP A 304 0.09 14.22 -11.79
N ILE A 305 -1.22 14.07 -11.96
CA ILE A 305 -1.91 14.07 -13.26
C ILE A 305 -1.96 15.50 -13.79
N ARG A 306 -1.31 15.72 -14.93
CA ARG A 306 -1.31 17.02 -15.63
C ARG A 306 -1.00 16.84 -17.11
N PRO A 307 -1.35 17.82 -17.98
CA PRO A 307 -1.18 17.69 -19.43
C PRO A 307 0.26 17.39 -19.90
N ASP A 308 1.26 17.91 -19.18
CA ASP A 308 2.70 17.70 -19.45
C ASP A 308 3.28 16.43 -18.79
N ASN A 309 2.46 15.67 -18.06
CA ASN A 309 2.81 14.36 -17.51
C ASN A 309 1.89 13.27 -18.09
N PRO A 310 2.05 12.90 -19.37
CA PRO A 310 1.16 11.95 -20.04
C PRO A 310 1.37 10.52 -19.53
N PRO A 311 0.34 9.65 -19.63
CA PRO A 311 0.48 8.24 -19.29
C PRO A 311 1.50 7.53 -20.19
N THR A 312 2.32 6.65 -19.62
CA THR A 312 3.30 5.84 -20.38
C THR A 312 2.62 4.88 -21.36
N ASN A 313 1.41 4.42 -21.00
CA ASN A 313 0.51 3.65 -21.85
C ASN A 313 -0.92 4.22 -21.81
N PRO A 314 -1.27 5.17 -22.70
CA PRO A 314 -2.60 5.80 -22.72
C PRO A 314 -3.74 4.82 -22.99
N GLU A 315 -3.50 3.80 -23.79
CA GLU A 315 -4.50 2.79 -24.14
C GLU A 315 -4.87 1.92 -22.94
N LEU A 316 -3.86 1.45 -22.20
CA LEU A 316 -4.06 0.71 -20.95
C LEU A 316 -4.91 1.52 -19.96
N LEU A 317 -4.58 2.80 -19.78
CA LEU A 317 -5.30 3.67 -18.86
C LEU A 317 -6.76 3.83 -19.28
N ALA A 318 -7.02 4.06 -20.57
CA ALA A 318 -8.37 4.18 -21.11
C ALA A 318 -9.20 2.89 -20.94
N ILE A 319 -8.58 1.71 -21.06
CA ILE A 319 -9.24 0.42 -20.80
C ILE A 319 -9.66 0.33 -19.33
N LEU A 320 -8.77 0.65 -18.39
CA LEU A 320 -9.09 0.61 -16.96
C LEU A 320 -10.17 1.63 -16.57
N GLU A 321 -10.11 2.85 -17.12
CA GLU A 321 -11.14 3.88 -16.92
C GLU A 321 -12.52 3.36 -17.36
N LYS A 322 -12.59 2.74 -18.55
CA LYS A 322 -13.81 2.16 -19.09
C LYS A 322 -14.34 1.01 -18.23
N GLU A 323 -13.48 0.07 -17.87
CA GLU A 323 -13.84 -1.08 -17.02
C GLU A 323 -14.41 -0.63 -15.68
N LEU A 324 -13.86 0.41 -15.07
CA LEU A 324 -14.34 0.92 -13.78
C LEU A 324 -15.76 1.47 -13.89
N VAL A 325 -16.02 2.26 -14.95
CA VAL A 325 -17.34 2.84 -15.19
C VAL A 325 -18.37 1.75 -15.51
N GLU A 326 -18.02 0.78 -16.36
CA GLU A 326 -18.91 -0.33 -16.72
C GLU A 326 -19.21 -1.25 -15.53
N ALA A 327 -18.23 -1.45 -14.64
CA ALA A 327 -18.39 -2.17 -13.38
C ALA A 327 -19.05 -1.36 -12.25
N ARG A 328 -19.61 -0.18 -12.57
CA ARG A 328 -20.28 0.71 -11.59
C ARG A 328 -19.38 1.06 -10.41
N TYR A 329 -18.14 1.41 -10.70
CA TYR A 329 -17.14 1.87 -9.74
C TYR A 329 -16.72 0.83 -8.68
N ASP A 330 -16.82 -0.47 -9.00
CA ASP A 330 -16.30 -1.56 -8.17
C ASP A 330 -14.76 -1.61 -8.25
N LEU A 331 -14.07 -1.20 -7.16
CA LEU A 331 -12.61 -1.25 -7.11
C LEU A 331 -12.06 -2.68 -7.00
N LYS A 332 -12.77 -3.61 -6.36
CA LYS A 332 -12.35 -5.02 -6.31
C LYS A 332 -12.37 -5.63 -7.72
N HIS A 333 -13.28 -5.19 -8.59
CA HIS A 333 -13.25 -5.57 -10.02
C HIS A 333 -11.95 -5.14 -10.70
N ILE A 334 -11.54 -3.88 -10.56
CA ILE A 334 -10.28 -3.39 -11.16
C ILE A 334 -9.07 -4.13 -10.60
N MET A 335 -9.01 -4.31 -9.27
CA MET A 335 -7.95 -5.10 -8.65
C MET A 335 -7.91 -6.52 -9.18
N ARG A 336 -9.06 -7.17 -9.35
CA ARG A 336 -9.16 -8.53 -9.91
C ARG A 336 -8.58 -8.60 -11.33
N LEU A 337 -8.90 -7.63 -12.18
CA LEU A 337 -8.36 -7.57 -13.54
C LEU A 337 -6.83 -7.45 -13.53
N ILE A 338 -6.29 -6.56 -12.69
CA ILE A 338 -4.84 -6.35 -12.57
C ILE A 338 -4.16 -7.62 -12.04
N LEU A 339 -4.63 -8.17 -10.91
CA LEU A 339 -4.02 -9.34 -10.26
C LEU A 339 -4.06 -10.61 -11.14
N ASN A 340 -5.07 -10.76 -12.01
CA ASN A 340 -5.16 -11.87 -12.96
C ASN A 340 -4.39 -11.61 -14.27
N SER A 341 -3.87 -10.41 -14.51
CA SER A 341 -3.12 -10.09 -15.74
C SER A 341 -1.77 -10.81 -15.79
N ALA A 342 -1.27 -11.09 -16.99
CA ALA A 342 0.08 -11.57 -17.21
C ALA A 342 1.12 -10.52 -16.77
N THR A 343 0.81 -9.23 -16.96
CA THR A 343 1.65 -8.10 -16.56
C THR A 343 1.94 -8.08 -15.06
N TYR A 344 0.91 -8.27 -14.21
CA TYR A 344 1.11 -8.38 -12.76
C TYR A 344 1.89 -9.63 -12.37
N GLN A 345 1.79 -10.70 -13.16
CA GLN A 345 2.41 -11.98 -12.88
C GLN A 345 3.79 -12.16 -13.53
N LEU A 346 4.45 -11.06 -13.92
CA LEU A 346 5.84 -11.10 -14.38
C LEU A 346 6.82 -11.29 -13.22
N SER A 347 7.97 -11.89 -13.51
CA SER A 347 9.14 -11.93 -12.63
C SER A 347 9.73 -10.53 -12.45
N SER A 348 10.45 -10.33 -11.34
CA SER A 348 11.31 -9.16 -11.14
C SER A 348 12.64 -9.21 -11.88
N ILE A 349 12.97 -10.33 -12.53
CA ILE A 349 14.19 -10.45 -13.33
C ILE A 349 13.93 -9.84 -14.71
N PRO A 350 14.53 -8.68 -15.04
CA PRO A 350 14.20 -7.98 -16.27
C PRO A 350 14.75 -8.69 -17.51
N GLY A 351 13.91 -8.92 -18.51
CA GLY A 351 14.36 -9.31 -19.86
C GLY A 351 15.14 -8.19 -20.55
N SER A 352 14.79 -6.94 -20.26
CA SER A 352 15.45 -5.72 -20.74
C SER A 352 15.78 -4.77 -19.60
N ARG A 353 17.02 -4.27 -19.53
CA ARG A 353 17.54 -3.48 -18.39
C ARG A 353 17.53 -1.95 -18.58
N HIS A 354 16.81 -1.43 -19.56
CA HIS A 354 16.73 0.01 -19.82
C HIS A 354 15.49 0.64 -19.14
N PRO A 355 15.53 1.94 -18.77
CA PRO A 355 14.46 2.58 -17.98
C PRO A 355 13.06 2.51 -18.61
N GLU A 356 12.97 2.50 -19.95
CA GLU A 356 11.67 2.38 -20.61
C GLU A 356 10.98 1.02 -20.37
N ALA A 357 11.75 -0.04 -20.13
CA ALA A 357 11.20 -1.36 -19.82
C ALA A 357 10.45 -1.33 -18.47
N GLU A 358 11.04 -0.70 -17.45
CA GLU A 358 10.40 -0.51 -16.15
C GLU A 358 9.20 0.45 -16.27
N ALA A 359 9.36 1.57 -16.97
CA ALA A 359 8.29 2.56 -17.16
C ALA A 359 7.06 2.02 -17.92
N ASN A 360 7.25 0.94 -18.70
CA ASN A 360 6.17 0.24 -19.41
C ASN A 360 5.85 -1.13 -18.78
N PHE A 361 6.20 -1.37 -17.52
CA PHE A 361 5.78 -2.56 -16.74
C PHE A 361 6.26 -3.90 -17.31
N ALA A 362 7.42 -3.92 -17.97
CA ALA A 362 7.98 -5.12 -18.60
C ALA A 362 8.56 -6.16 -17.62
N HIS A 363 8.54 -5.86 -16.32
CA HIS A 363 8.87 -6.75 -15.21
C HIS A 363 8.21 -6.21 -13.94
N TYR A 364 8.05 -7.04 -12.92
CA TYR A 364 7.55 -6.57 -11.62
C TYR A 364 8.67 -5.82 -10.88
N PRO A 365 8.47 -4.61 -10.36
CA PRO A 365 9.55 -3.89 -9.68
C PRO A 365 9.80 -4.45 -8.28
N ILE A 366 11.07 -4.56 -7.91
CA ILE A 366 11.46 -4.92 -6.55
C ILE A 366 11.22 -3.71 -5.65
N ARG A 367 10.39 -3.88 -4.62
CA ARG A 367 10.01 -2.80 -3.70
C ARG A 367 10.01 -3.26 -2.25
N ARG A 368 10.51 -2.43 -1.34
CA ARG A 368 10.54 -2.76 0.10
C ARG A 368 9.11 -2.96 0.64
N LEU A 369 8.97 -3.86 1.62
CA LEU A 369 7.75 -3.95 2.42
C LEU A 369 7.47 -2.62 3.13
N ASP A 370 6.20 -2.20 3.12
CA ASP A 370 5.72 -1.09 3.97
C ASP A 370 6.10 -1.35 5.44
N ALA A 371 6.38 -0.30 6.21
CA ALA A 371 6.80 -0.41 7.62
C ALA A 371 5.90 -1.33 8.44
N GLU A 372 4.59 -1.13 8.31
CA GLU A 372 3.54 -1.85 9.01
C GLU A 372 3.53 -3.34 8.62
N VAL A 373 3.70 -3.63 7.33
CA VAL A 373 3.74 -5.00 6.82
C VAL A 373 5.01 -5.72 7.25
N LEU A 374 6.15 -5.01 7.28
CA LEU A 374 7.43 -5.57 7.69
C LEU A 374 7.43 -5.98 9.17
N ILE A 375 6.97 -5.11 10.07
CA ILE A 375 6.94 -5.44 11.49
C ILE A 375 5.87 -6.49 11.81
N ASP A 376 4.72 -6.44 11.14
CA ASP A 376 3.70 -7.50 11.25
C ASP A 376 4.24 -8.85 10.76
N ALA A 377 5.03 -8.88 9.69
CA ALA A 377 5.68 -10.10 9.22
C ALA A 377 6.68 -10.64 10.24
N LEU A 378 7.49 -9.77 10.88
CA LEU A 378 8.40 -10.17 11.96
C LEU A 378 7.63 -10.75 13.15
N ASN A 379 6.53 -10.10 13.55
CA ASN A 379 5.63 -10.56 14.60
C ASN A 379 5.03 -11.93 14.27
N GLN A 380 4.53 -12.11 13.05
CA GLN A 380 3.96 -13.38 12.56
C GLN A 380 5.01 -14.51 12.53
N ILE A 381 6.23 -14.22 12.07
CA ILE A 381 7.33 -15.19 12.00
C ILE A 381 7.72 -15.65 13.40
N THR A 382 7.82 -14.69 14.33
CA THR A 382 8.35 -14.94 15.68
C THR A 382 7.26 -15.30 16.69
N GLY A 383 5.99 -15.12 16.37
CA GLY A 383 4.90 -15.23 17.34
C GLY A 383 5.00 -14.19 18.47
N THR A 384 5.57 -13.02 18.16
CA THR A 384 5.68 -11.89 19.10
C THR A 384 4.73 -10.77 18.68
N THR A 385 4.65 -9.72 19.50
CA THR A 385 3.77 -8.56 19.31
C THR A 385 4.59 -7.26 19.29
N GLU A 386 3.93 -6.15 19.01
CA GLU A 386 4.45 -4.80 19.23
C GLU A 386 3.51 -4.06 20.17
N GLU A 387 4.09 -3.18 20.99
CA GLU A 387 3.33 -2.26 21.82
C GLU A 387 3.22 -0.92 21.09
N TYR A 388 2.00 -0.40 21.01
CA TYR A 388 1.72 0.91 20.43
C TYR A 388 1.03 1.80 21.45
N SER A 389 1.34 3.08 21.41
CA SER A 389 0.65 4.09 22.19
C SER A 389 0.33 5.31 21.33
N SER A 390 -0.77 5.99 21.69
CA SER A 390 -1.12 7.29 21.15
C SER A 390 -0.76 8.36 22.18
N PRO A 391 -0.07 9.44 21.79
CA PRO A 391 0.16 10.58 22.67
C PRO A 391 -1.13 11.36 22.99
N ILE A 392 -2.22 11.12 22.23
CA ILE A 392 -3.47 11.87 22.33
C ILE A 392 -4.66 10.91 22.53
N PRO A 393 -5.55 11.16 23.51
CA PRO A 393 -5.51 12.25 24.48
C PRO A 393 -4.47 11.97 25.59
N GLU A 394 -4.14 12.95 26.42
CA GLU A 394 -3.38 12.70 27.64
C GLU A 394 -4.31 12.16 28.75
N PRO A 395 -3.88 11.17 29.57
CA PRO A 395 -2.62 10.43 29.48
C PRO A 395 -2.62 9.42 28.31
N PHE A 396 -1.43 8.98 27.89
CA PHE A 396 -1.25 8.11 26.73
C PHE A 396 -2.22 6.93 26.69
N THR A 397 -2.78 6.70 25.50
CA THR A 397 -3.66 5.55 25.26
C THR A 397 -2.85 4.42 24.67
N PHE A 398 -2.78 3.29 25.38
CA PHE A 398 -2.13 2.07 24.89
C PHE A 398 -3.08 1.28 23.99
N ILE A 399 -2.54 0.77 22.89
CA ILE A 399 -3.27 -0.10 21.96
C ILE A 399 -3.08 -1.55 22.40
N PRO A 400 -4.11 -2.41 22.31
CA PRO A 400 -3.97 -3.83 22.62
C PRO A 400 -2.79 -4.48 21.87
N GLU A 401 -2.01 -5.32 22.56
CA GLU A 401 -0.79 -5.96 22.01
C GLU A 401 -1.06 -6.89 20.82
N ASP A 402 -2.27 -7.43 20.72
CA ASP A 402 -2.70 -8.28 19.60
C ASP A 402 -3.05 -7.47 18.34
N ARG A 403 -3.03 -6.13 18.42
CA ARG A 403 -3.34 -5.26 17.30
C ARG A 403 -2.18 -5.20 16.31
N ARG A 404 -2.45 -5.67 15.11
CA ARG A 404 -1.56 -5.53 13.94
C ARG A 404 -1.34 -4.07 13.55
N SER A 405 -0.14 -3.76 13.05
CA SER A 405 0.25 -2.42 12.61
C SER A 405 -0.59 -1.93 11.43
N ILE A 406 -0.93 -2.81 10.49
CA ILE A 406 -1.79 -2.46 9.35
C ILE A 406 -3.20 -2.04 9.78
N ALA A 407 -3.62 -2.39 11.00
CA ALA A 407 -4.94 -2.08 11.54
C ALA A 407 -4.93 -0.87 12.48
N LEU A 408 -3.82 -0.14 12.58
CA LEU A 408 -3.72 1.08 13.37
C LEU A 408 -4.52 2.21 12.71
N PRO A 409 -5.49 2.81 13.43
CA PRO A 409 -6.43 3.75 12.81
C PRO A 409 -5.82 5.13 12.53
N ASP A 410 -4.77 5.50 13.25
CA ASP A 410 -4.33 6.87 13.42
C ASP A 410 -2.84 7.02 13.08
N GLY A 411 -2.50 8.02 12.27
CA GLY A 411 -1.12 8.39 11.95
C GLY A 411 -0.29 8.86 13.16
N SER A 412 -0.94 9.28 14.24
CA SER A 412 -0.31 9.74 15.48
C SER A 412 0.17 8.60 16.38
N ILE A 413 -0.37 7.38 16.19
CA ILE A 413 0.13 6.19 16.87
C ILE A 413 1.43 5.82 16.17
N THR A 414 2.57 6.05 16.79
CA THR A 414 3.87 5.80 16.15
C THR A 414 4.77 4.90 17.00
N SER A 415 5.77 4.32 16.37
CA SER A 415 6.87 3.64 17.04
C SER A 415 8.17 3.96 16.30
N ALA A 416 9.31 3.86 17.00
CA ALA A 416 10.61 4.11 16.39
C ALA A 416 10.86 3.23 15.14
N PHE A 417 10.29 2.02 15.11
CA PHE A 417 10.35 1.15 13.94
C PHE A 417 9.53 1.73 12.78
N LEU A 418 8.27 2.11 13.00
CA LEU A 418 7.41 2.59 11.93
C LEU A 418 7.95 3.86 11.26
N GLU A 419 8.50 4.78 12.04
CA GLU A 419 9.16 5.99 11.52
C GLU A 419 10.43 5.67 10.74
N MET A 420 11.33 4.86 11.30
CA MET A 420 12.59 4.45 10.65
C MET A 420 12.34 3.79 9.29
N PHE A 421 11.25 3.03 9.19
CA PHE A 421 10.83 2.34 7.97
C PHE A 421 9.81 3.12 7.15
N GLY A 422 9.72 4.45 7.32
CA GLY A 422 9.10 5.36 6.37
C GLY A 422 7.57 5.35 6.33
N ARG A 423 6.92 4.99 7.45
CA ARG A 423 5.48 5.22 7.63
C ARG A 423 5.19 6.73 7.51
N PRO A 424 4.17 7.15 6.74
CA PRO A 424 3.83 8.56 6.61
C PRO A 424 3.19 9.09 7.90
N PRO A 425 3.48 10.35 8.30
CA PRO A 425 2.79 11.00 9.42
C PRO A 425 1.32 11.33 9.13
N ARG A 426 0.90 11.29 7.86
CA ARG A 426 -0.45 11.56 7.33
C ARG A 426 -0.85 13.05 7.38
N ASP A 427 0.09 13.92 7.09
CA ASP A 427 -0.06 15.37 7.19
C ASP A 427 -0.63 15.99 5.91
N THR A 428 -0.33 15.42 4.73
CA THR A 428 -0.61 16.05 3.43
C THR A 428 -1.54 15.22 2.56
N GLY A 429 -1.42 13.89 2.63
CA GLY A 429 -2.09 12.97 1.70
C GLY A 429 -1.42 12.88 0.33
N LEU A 430 -0.21 13.45 0.17
CA LEU A 430 0.64 13.21 -1.00
C LEU A 430 1.16 11.77 -0.96
N GLU A 431 1.26 11.12 -2.13
CA GLU A 431 1.80 9.77 -2.22
C GLU A 431 3.27 9.72 -1.75
N THR A 432 4.03 10.79 -2.01
CA THR A 432 5.45 10.92 -1.65
C THR A 432 5.71 11.02 -0.14
N GLU A 433 4.67 11.18 0.67
CA GLU A 433 4.81 11.24 2.12
C GLU A 433 5.23 9.90 2.73
N ARG A 434 4.87 8.78 2.07
CA ARG A 434 5.37 7.45 2.40
C ARG A 434 6.67 7.21 1.64
N SER A 435 7.76 6.93 2.35
CA SER A 435 9.04 6.56 1.72
C SER A 435 9.37 5.10 1.94
N ASN A 436 9.42 4.35 0.84
CA ASN A 436 9.90 2.97 0.84
C ASN A 436 11.38 2.84 0.44
N ASP A 437 12.10 3.97 0.34
CA ASP A 437 13.50 3.99 -0.06
C ASP A 437 14.38 3.28 1.00
N PRO A 438 15.31 2.42 0.55
CA PRO A 438 16.19 1.71 1.46
C PRO A 438 17.24 2.66 2.05
N SER A 439 17.38 2.69 3.37
CA SER A 439 18.42 3.46 4.06
C SER A 439 19.48 2.56 4.71
N PRO A 440 20.73 3.03 4.87
CA PRO A 440 21.74 2.33 5.68
C PRO A 440 21.29 2.12 7.13
N ALA A 441 20.56 3.08 7.71
CA ALA A 441 20.06 3.00 9.08
C ALA A 441 19.04 1.86 9.26
N GLN A 442 18.12 1.68 8.31
CA GLN A 442 17.18 0.55 8.30
C GLN A 442 17.91 -0.79 8.26
N ARG A 443 18.92 -0.93 7.38
CA ARG A 443 19.73 -2.15 7.29
C ARG A 443 20.50 -2.44 8.57
N LEU A 444 21.15 -1.42 9.15
CA LEU A 444 21.86 -1.56 10.41
C LEU A 444 20.92 -1.91 11.57
N HIS A 445 19.70 -1.37 11.57
CA HIS A 445 18.69 -1.72 12.57
C HIS A 445 18.32 -3.20 12.48
N LEU A 446 18.01 -3.74 11.30
CA LEU A 446 17.64 -5.16 11.17
C LEU A 446 18.77 -6.12 11.54
N LEU A 447 20.02 -5.76 11.19
CA LEU A 447 21.18 -6.61 11.46
C LEU A 447 21.56 -6.61 12.94
N ASN A 448 21.48 -5.47 13.61
CA ASN A 448 22.14 -5.25 14.91
C ASN A 448 21.19 -4.85 16.05
N SER A 449 19.92 -4.54 15.80
CA SER A 449 19.04 -4.09 16.88
C SER A 449 18.74 -5.23 17.84
N SER A 450 18.81 -4.91 19.13
CA SER A 450 18.34 -5.81 20.18
C SER A 450 16.85 -6.13 19.99
N HIS A 451 16.06 -5.20 19.44
CA HIS A 451 14.64 -5.38 19.14
C HIS A 451 14.39 -6.59 18.24
N VAL A 452 15.02 -6.66 17.06
CA VAL A 452 14.86 -7.79 16.13
C VAL A 452 15.51 -9.06 16.68
N HIS A 453 16.69 -8.94 17.27
CA HIS A 453 17.39 -10.07 17.85
C HIS A 453 16.58 -10.74 18.97
N TYR A 454 16.02 -9.97 19.90
CA TYR A 454 15.17 -10.50 20.97
C TYR A 454 13.90 -11.16 20.43
N LYS A 455 13.28 -10.62 19.36
CA LYS A 455 12.13 -11.27 18.73
C LYS A 455 12.47 -12.66 18.20
N ILE A 456 13.64 -12.83 17.58
CA ILE A 456 14.10 -14.13 17.07
C ILE A 456 14.46 -15.06 18.23
N GLU A 457 15.30 -14.60 19.16
CA GLU A 457 15.81 -15.42 20.25
C GLU A 457 14.74 -15.83 21.26
N ARG A 458 13.75 -14.97 21.55
CA ARG A 458 12.69 -15.29 22.52
C ARG A 458 11.41 -15.80 21.87
N SER A 459 11.46 -16.08 20.57
CA SER A 459 10.30 -16.51 19.80
C SER A 459 9.73 -17.84 20.33
N PRO A 460 8.47 -17.88 20.80
CA PRO A 460 7.82 -19.16 21.14
C PRO A 460 7.64 -20.08 19.92
N VAL A 461 7.60 -19.50 18.72
CA VAL A 461 7.37 -20.22 17.45
C VAL A 461 8.66 -20.78 16.85
N LEU A 462 9.77 -20.05 16.93
CA LEU A 462 11.03 -20.46 16.32
C LEU A 462 11.89 -21.33 17.26
N GLN A 463 11.74 -21.17 18.58
CA GLN A 463 12.49 -21.95 19.57
C GLN A 463 12.41 -23.48 19.35
N PRO A 464 11.23 -24.08 19.08
CA PRO A 464 11.14 -25.51 18.75
C PRO A 464 11.94 -25.89 17.49
N LEU A 465 12.02 -25.01 16.50
CA LEU A 465 12.77 -25.25 15.26
C LEU A 465 14.29 -25.22 15.50
N PHE A 466 14.72 -24.41 16.47
CA PHE A 466 16.12 -24.29 16.85
C PHE A 466 16.64 -25.53 17.58
N ALA A 467 15.79 -26.32 18.23
CA ALA A 467 16.24 -27.57 18.88
C ALA A 467 16.74 -28.65 17.90
N ALA A 468 16.55 -28.47 16.58
CA ALA A 468 16.91 -29.46 15.58
C ALA A 468 18.43 -29.67 15.44
N SER A 469 18.81 -30.92 15.20
CA SER A 469 20.19 -31.34 14.94
C SER A 469 20.21 -32.58 14.02
N GLY A 470 21.37 -32.86 13.42
CA GLY A 470 21.54 -34.01 12.53
C GLY A 470 20.51 -34.04 11.40
N ALA A 471 19.78 -35.16 11.28
CA ALA A 471 18.75 -35.36 10.25
C ALA A 471 17.55 -34.39 10.37
N GLY A 472 17.34 -33.78 11.54
CA GLY A 472 16.26 -32.81 11.76
C GLY A 472 16.52 -31.43 11.14
N LEU A 473 17.77 -31.11 10.77
CA LEU A 473 18.15 -29.79 10.24
C LEU A 473 17.39 -29.44 8.96
N ARG A 474 17.23 -30.40 8.03
CA ARG A 474 16.47 -30.17 6.79
C ARG A 474 15.01 -29.81 7.05
N GLY A 475 14.37 -30.51 8.00
CA GLY A 475 12.99 -30.25 8.38
C GLY A 475 12.79 -28.85 8.95
N SER A 476 13.62 -28.46 9.92
CA SER A 476 13.59 -27.12 10.51
C SER A 476 13.93 -26.03 9.51
N ALA A 477 14.95 -26.23 8.66
CA ALA A 477 15.31 -25.29 7.61
C ALA A 477 14.13 -25.08 6.66
N THR A 478 13.51 -26.17 6.19
CA THR A 478 12.31 -26.10 5.33
C THR A 478 11.21 -25.26 5.98
N GLU A 479 10.98 -25.44 7.28
CA GLU A 479 9.93 -24.69 7.97
C GLU A 479 10.26 -23.22 8.19
N LEU A 480 11.54 -22.87 8.36
CA LEU A 480 12.00 -21.49 8.37
C LEU A 480 11.82 -20.82 7.00
N TYR A 481 12.18 -21.50 5.91
CA TYR A 481 12.00 -20.99 4.54
C TYR A 481 10.52 -20.77 4.21
N LEU A 482 9.65 -21.72 4.54
CA LEU A 482 8.20 -21.58 4.30
C LEU A 482 7.60 -20.43 5.12
N ARG A 483 8.08 -20.21 6.34
CA ARG A 483 7.57 -19.15 7.22
C ARG A 483 8.08 -17.76 6.86
N ILE A 484 9.35 -17.65 6.47
CA ILE A 484 10.02 -16.35 6.25
C ILE A 484 9.93 -15.95 4.78
N LEU A 485 10.25 -16.86 3.86
CA LEU A 485 10.33 -16.60 2.41
C LEU A 485 9.13 -17.14 1.61
N SER A 486 8.23 -17.91 2.24
CA SER A 486 7.02 -18.43 1.60
C SER A 486 7.28 -19.39 0.43
N ARG A 487 8.43 -20.09 0.47
CA ARG A 487 8.83 -21.11 -0.52
C ARG A 487 9.59 -22.25 0.13
N PHE A 488 9.76 -23.34 -0.61
CA PHE A 488 10.69 -24.38 -0.22
C PHE A 488 12.14 -23.92 -0.44
N PRO A 489 13.10 -24.35 0.40
CA PRO A 489 14.52 -24.18 0.11
C PRO A 489 14.91 -25.05 -1.08
N THR A 490 15.85 -24.56 -1.87
CA THR A 490 16.51 -25.36 -2.92
C THR A 490 17.45 -26.39 -2.28
N GLU A 491 17.80 -27.45 -3.02
CA GLU A 491 18.77 -28.44 -2.54
C GLU A 491 20.16 -27.83 -2.25
N ALA A 492 20.55 -26.79 -3.01
CA ALA A 492 21.79 -26.05 -2.77
C ALA A 492 21.74 -25.29 -1.43
N GLU A 493 20.63 -24.62 -1.13
CA GLU A 493 20.40 -23.94 0.15
C GLU A 493 20.39 -24.94 1.32
N LEU A 494 19.72 -26.09 1.16
CA LEU A 494 19.72 -27.15 2.18
C LEU A 494 21.12 -27.70 2.45
N ALA A 495 21.92 -27.92 1.40
CA ALA A 495 23.29 -28.41 1.55
C ALA A 495 24.17 -27.41 2.32
N ILE A 496 24.00 -26.10 2.08
CA ILE A 496 24.71 -25.05 2.84
C ILE A 496 24.32 -25.11 4.32
N VAL A 497 23.01 -25.23 4.62
CA VAL A 497 22.51 -25.30 5.99
C VAL A 497 23.04 -26.54 6.73
N GLU A 498 23.05 -27.69 6.06
CA GLU A 498 23.59 -28.94 6.63
C GLU A 498 25.10 -28.85 6.89
N ALA A 499 25.86 -28.26 5.96
CA ALA A 499 27.29 -28.05 6.13
C ALA A 499 27.58 -27.11 7.32
N TYR A 500 26.84 -26.00 7.43
CA TYR A 500 26.99 -25.04 8.51
C TYR A 500 26.68 -25.67 9.88
N GLY A 501 25.54 -26.37 9.99
CA GLY A 501 25.11 -27.01 11.24
C GLY A 501 25.96 -28.20 11.72
N ARG A 502 26.92 -28.67 10.90
CA ARG A 502 27.92 -29.70 11.28
C ARG A 502 29.25 -29.11 11.75
N SER A 503 29.46 -27.81 11.62
CA SER A 503 30.73 -27.17 12.00
C SER A 503 30.91 -27.11 13.53
N GLU A 504 32.16 -27.27 14.01
CA GLU A 504 32.46 -27.30 15.45
C GLU A 504 32.14 -25.97 16.17
N GLU A 505 32.10 -24.85 15.42
CA GLU A 505 31.83 -23.50 15.94
C GLU A 505 30.33 -23.18 16.08
N THR A 506 29.45 -23.97 15.45
CA THR A 506 27.98 -23.80 15.53
C THR A 506 27.26 -25.13 15.75
N LYS A 507 26.97 -25.45 17.01
CA LYS A 507 26.05 -26.54 17.36
C LYS A 507 24.65 -26.23 16.80
N GLY A 508 23.91 -27.25 16.36
CA GLY A 508 22.61 -27.15 15.66
C GLY A 508 21.68 -25.98 16.07
N PRO A 509 21.42 -25.74 17.37
CA PRO A 509 20.57 -24.63 17.80
C PRO A 509 21.04 -23.24 17.42
N LYS A 510 22.35 -23.01 17.40
CA LYS A 510 22.93 -21.76 16.92
C LYS A 510 22.79 -21.64 15.40
N ALA A 511 22.93 -22.75 14.67
CA ALA A 511 22.84 -22.76 13.21
C ALA A 511 21.43 -22.38 12.69
N MET A 512 20.35 -22.84 13.34
CA MET A 512 18.99 -22.47 12.92
C MET A 512 18.61 -21.03 13.31
N ALA A 513 19.11 -20.55 14.45
CA ALA A 513 18.93 -19.14 14.84
C ALA A 513 19.67 -18.21 13.86
N ASP A 514 20.91 -18.55 13.49
CA ASP A 514 21.69 -17.83 12.47
C ASP A 514 20.98 -17.86 11.10
N LEU A 515 20.40 -19.01 10.71
CA LEU A 515 19.61 -19.12 9.49
C LEU A 515 18.38 -18.21 9.52
N ALA A 516 17.60 -18.21 10.61
CA ALA A 516 16.44 -17.34 10.73
C ALA A 516 16.83 -15.85 10.62
N TRP A 517 17.91 -15.45 11.31
CA TRP A 517 18.46 -14.11 11.22
C TRP A 517 18.91 -13.76 9.79
N ALA A 518 19.59 -14.68 9.09
CA ALA A 518 20.05 -14.47 7.73
C ALA A 518 18.89 -14.32 6.74
N LEU A 519 17.84 -15.15 6.86
CA LEU A 519 16.66 -15.07 6.00
C LEU A 519 15.88 -13.77 6.22
N ILE A 520 15.69 -13.34 7.47
CA ILE A 520 15.04 -12.06 7.81
C ILE A 520 15.83 -10.85 7.30
N ASN A 521 17.16 -10.96 7.20
CA ASN A 521 17.99 -9.88 6.68
C ASN A 521 18.23 -9.95 5.17
N SER A 522 17.65 -10.93 4.48
CA SER A 522 17.78 -11.09 3.04
C SER A 522 16.95 -10.06 2.26
N THR A 523 17.41 -9.68 1.07
CA THR A 523 16.63 -8.84 0.15
C THR A 523 15.32 -9.51 -0.26
N GLU A 524 15.31 -10.84 -0.39
CA GLU A 524 14.10 -11.62 -0.72
C GLU A 524 13.00 -11.47 0.34
N PHE A 525 13.37 -11.43 1.62
CA PHE A 525 12.41 -11.18 2.70
C PHE A 525 11.93 -9.73 2.72
N LEU A 526 12.87 -8.78 2.65
CA LEU A 526 12.62 -7.35 2.83
C LEU A 526 11.87 -6.70 1.67
N CYS A 527 11.84 -7.34 0.51
CA CYS A 527 11.24 -6.81 -0.70
C CYS A 527 10.13 -7.71 -1.26
N ARG A 528 9.09 -7.07 -1.79
CA ARG A 528 8.17 -7.65 -2.77
C ARG A 528 8.90 -7.72 -4.10
N HIS A 529 8.78 -8.84 -4.78
CA HIS A 529 9.44 -9.15 -6.03
C HIS A 529 8.54 -10.03 -6.88
#